data_AF-A0A5R9M9Y2-F1
#
_entry.id   AF-A0A5R9M9Y2-F1
#
_cell.length_a   1.000
_cell.length_b   1.000
_cell.length_c   1.000
_cell.angle_alpha   90.00
_cell.angle_beta   90.00
_cell.angle_gamma   90.00
#
_symmetry.space_group_name_H-M   'P 1'
#
loop_
_entity.id
_entity.type
_entity.pdbx_description
1 polymer ?
#
loop_
_entity_poly.entity_id
_entity_poly.type
_entity_poly.pdbx_seq_one_letter_code
_entity_poly.pdbx_strand_id
1 'polypeptide(L)'
;MHSDDQPTGWFSSRQIDARTLIVALRQLLGVAELEQIALKGLGMSPDVVDALEQAQQRYEAALSDIRHVRDRLTPFEDWAHRKGGGAQAAARKVGAPRDVARDLWSFRYEAATDTVTTGPFTVPVSAAIPAATELCVAIHTAARAVDVKSAAEVLSRTIRAITGAGIPCDGPKGPVVVSPDDDTRTYVFFNLSTIPEIERAELAARVLAALAGAGLQLRPRGFPQARDAQEHLVVGEALLVGWA
;
A
#
# COMPACT_ATOMS: atom_id res chain seq x y z
N MET A 1 -4.79 -29.69 4.50
CA MET A 1 -4.98 -30.98 5.22
C MET A 1 -3.61 -31.44 5.68
N HIS A 2 -3.22 -31.09 6.92
CA HIS A 2 -2.01 -31.60 7.55
C HIS A 2 -2.44 -32.42 8.77
N SER A 3 -2.43 -33.74 8.60
CA SER A 3 -2.57 -34.73 9.66
C SER A 3 -1.22 -34.95 10.33
N ASP A 4 -1.28 -35.13 11.66
CA ASP A 4 -0.20 -35.52 12.58
C ASP A 4 0.75 -34.42 13.08
N ASP A 5 0.18 -33.50 13.86
CA ASP A 5 0.92 -32.89 14.98
C ASP A 5 0.61 -33.71 16.24
N GLN A 6 1.52 -34.62 16.62
CA GLN A 6 1.49 -35.16 17.97
C GLN A 6 1.83 -34.03 18.95
N PRO A 7 1.08 -33.88 20.07
CA PRO A 7 1.36 -32.85 21.06
C PRO A 7 2.66 -33.16 21.79
N THR A 8 3.78 -32.68 21.26
CA THR A 8 5.07 -32.66 21.96
C THR A 8 5.09 -31.49 22.96
N GLY A 9 4.39 -31.67 24.09
CA GLY A 9 4.40 -30.77 25.24
C GLY A 9 3.13 -29.92 25.42
N TRP A 10 3.12 -29.09 26.47
CA TRP A 10 2.01 -28.17 26.80
C TRP A 10 1.73 -27.17 25.66
N PHE A 11 2.71 -26.90 24.79
CA PHE A 11 2.60 -25.93 23.70
C PHE A 11 2.28 -26.59 22.36
N SER A 12 1.24 -26.10 21.67
CA SER A 12 0.88 -26.52 20.31
C SER A 12 1.33 -25.46 19.29
N SER A 13 2.01 -25.89 18.21
CA SER A 13 2.32 -25.10 17.00
C SER A 13 1.14 -24.24 16.55
N ARG A 14 -0.05 -24.84 16.52
CA ARG A 14 -1.31 -24.20 16.11
C ARG A 14 -1.68 -22.98 16.97
N GLN A 15 -1.26 -22.92 18.24
CA GLN A 15 -1.50 -21.75 19.09
C GLN A 15 -0.62 -20.56 18.68
N ILE A 16 0.61 -20.82 18.25
CA ILE A 16 1.53 -19.78 17.74
C ILE A 16 1.01 -19.26 16.41
N ASP A 17 0.56 -20.15 15.52
CA ASP A 17 0.00 -19.80 14.22
C ASP A 17 -1.29 -18.98 14.37
N ALA A 18 -2.20 -19.42 15.23
CA ALA A 18 -3.42 -18.68 15.52
C ALA A 18 -3.13 -17.27 16.08
N ARG A 19 -2.13 -17.12 16.96
CA ARG A 19 -1.75 -15.79 17.48
C ARG A 19 -1.22 -14.90 16.37
N THR A 20 -0.38 -15.46 15.51
CA THR A 20 0.18 -14.77 14.34
C THR A 20 -0.93 -14.35 13.38
N LEU A 21 -1.91 -15.23 13.13
CA LEU A 21 -3.09 -14.94 12.31
C LEU A 21 -3.86 -13.73 12.87
N ILE A 22 -4.20 -13.73 14.16
CA ILE A 22 -4.92 -12.61 14.78
C ILE A 22 -4.14 -11.30 14.69
N VAL A 23 -2.82 -11.33 14.87
CA VAL A 23 -1.97 -10.15 14.69
C VAL A 23 -1.99 -9.66 13.24
N ALA A 24 -1.85 -10.56 12.26
CA ALA A 24 -1.86 -10.22 10.84
C ALA A 24 -3.22 -9.63 10.39
N LEU A 25 -4.32 -10.25 10.80
CA LEU A 25 -5.69 -9.76 10.55
C LEU A 25 -5.87 -8.32 11.07
N ARG A 26 -5.34 -8.02 12.25
CA ARG A 26 -5.37 -6.67 12.80
C ARG A 26 -4.49 -5.68 12.04
N GLN A 27 -3.28 -6.09 11.66
CA GLN A 27 -2.40 -5.23 10.89
C GLN A 27 -3.06 -4.81 9.58
N LEU A 28 -3.83 -5.71 8.96
CA LEU A 28 -4.56 -5.41 7.73
C LEU A 28 -5.61 -4.28 7.92
N LEU A 29 -6.32 -4.25 9.05
CA LEU A 29 -7.20 -3.11 9.38
C LEU A 29 -6.43 -1.81 9.53
N GLY A 30 -5.28 -1.83 10.21
CA GLY A 30 -4.43 -0.65 10.34
C GLY A 30 -3.95 -0.13 8.99
N VAL A 31 -3.58 -1.04 8.07
CA VAL A 31 -3.22 -0.67 6.69
C VAL A 31 -4.40 -0.04 5.96
N ALA A 32 -5.60 -0.62 6.05
CA ALA A 32 -6.80 -0.06 5.42
C ALA A 32 -7.14 1.36 5.95
N GLU A 33 -7.04 1.57 7.27
CA GLU A 33 -7.24 2.89 7.89
C GLU A 33 -6.21 3.92 7.40
N LEU A 34 -4.93 3.55 7.37
CA LEU A 34 -3.84 4.41 6.86
C LEU A 34 -4.05 4.77 5.39
N GLU A 35 -4.43 3.78 4.57
CA GLU A 35 -4.71 3.99 3.15
C GLU A 35 -5.90 4.96 2.98
N GLN A 36 -7.01 4.78 3.70
CA GLN A 36 -8.14 5.72 3.64
C GLN A 36 -7.76 7.16 4.03
N ILE A 37 -6.92 7.33 5.04
CA ILE A 37 -6.40 8.66 5.43
C ILE A 37 -5.57 9.25 4.28
N ALA A 38 -4.70 8.45 3.67
CA ALA A 38 -3.88 8.87 2.54
C ALA A 38 -4.75 9.24 1.32
N LEU A 39 -5.73 8.42 0.94
CA LEU A 39 -6.64 8.69 -0.18
C LEU A 39 -7.38 10.03 0.00
N LYS A 40 -7.86 10.31 1.22
CA LYS A 40 -8.51 11.59 1.56
C LYS A 40 -7.52 12.76 1.47
N GLY A 41 -6.32 12.60 2.03
CA GLY A 41 -5.27 13.62 1.98
C GLY A 41 -4.80 13.93 0.55
N LEU A 42 -4.82 12.93 -0.34
CA LEU A 42 -4.46 13.06 -1.75
C LEU A 42 -5.63 13.54 -2.63
N GLY A 43 -6.82 13.74 -2.07
CA GLY A 43 -8.01 14.13 -2.82
C GLY A 43 -8.37 13.12 -3.93
N MET A 44 -8.34 11.83 -3.60
CA MET A 44 -8.82 10.77 -4.49
C MET A 44 -10.34 10.85 -4.68
N SER A 45 -10.86 10.24 -5.75
CA SER A 45 -12.29 10.27 -6.02
C SER A 45 -13.08 9.59 -4.88
N PRO A 46 -14.30 10.08 -4.56
CA PRO A 46 -15.15 9.47 -3.54
C PRO A 46 -15.36 7.98 -3.77
N ASP A 47 -15.56 7.56 -5.03
CA ASP A 47 -15.78 6.15 -5.38
C ASP A 47 -14.64 5.22 -4.94
N VAL A 48 -13.38 5.66 -4.99
CA VAL A 48 -12.21 4.86 -4.54
C VAL A 48 -12.18 4.77 -3.02
N VAL A 49 -12.49 5.88 -2.34
CA VAL A 49 -12.56 5.93 -0.87
C VAL A 49 -13.69 5.03 -0.36
N ASP A 50 -14.88 5.17 -0.94
CA ASP A 50 -16.07 4.41 -0.56
C ASP A 50 -15.90 2.91 -0.84
N ALA A 51 -15.25 2.53 -1.93
CA ALA A 51 -14.98 1.13 -2.24
C ALA A 51 -14.07 0.47 -1.17
N LEU A 52 -13.02 1.16 -0.73
CA LEU A 52 -12.15 0.66 0.34
C LEU A 52 -12.87 0.63 1.69
N GLU A 53 -13.67 1.66 2.00
CA GLU A 53 -14.47 1.71 3.23
C GLU A 53 -15.47 0.54 3.29
N GLN A 54 -16.18 0.27 2.20
CA GLN A 54 -17.11 -0.86 2.12
C GLN A 54 -16.41 -2.21 2.26
N ALA A 55 -15.20 -2.38 1.68
CA ALA A 55 -14.42 -3.60 1.85
C ALA A 55 -13.98 -3.79 3.32
N GLN A 56 -13.58 -2.71 4.00
CA GLN A 56 -13.30 -2.76 5.43
C GLN A 56 -14.54 -3.12 6.25
N GLN A 57 -15.71 -2.53 5.94
CA GLN A 57 -16.96 -2.87 6.64
C GLN A 57 -17.34 -4.35 6.47
N ARG A 58 -17.19 -4.91 5.26
CA ARG A 58 -17.42 -6.34 5.01
C ARG A 58 -16.42 -7.22 5.75
N TYR A 59 -15.16 -6.83 5.77
CA TYR A 59 -14.12 -7.52 6.55
C TYR A 59 -14.47 -7.58 8.05
N GLU A 60 -14.89 -6.45 8.61
CA GLU A 60 -15.26 -6.35 10.03
C GLU A 60 -16.58 -7.07 10.33
N ALA A 61 -17.54 -7.09 9.39
CA ALA A 61 -18.76 -7.87 9.53
C ALA A 61 -18.47 -9.38 9.51
N ALA A 62 -17.54 -9.82 8.65
CA ALA A 62 -17.11 -11.22 8.58
C ALA A 62 -16.33 -11.65 9.84
N LEU A 63 -15.66 -10.71 10.50
CA LEU A 63 -14.83 -10.95 11.68
C LEU A 63 -15.25 -10.02 12.83
N SER A 64 -16.52 -10.10 13.25
CA SER A 64 -17.16 -9.13 14.18
C SER A 64 -16.33 -8.78 15.41
N ASP A 65 -15.61 -9.75 15.97
CA ASP A 65 -14.84 -9.56 17.19
C ASP A 65 -13.41 -9.03 16.97
N ILE A 66 -12.91 -8.95 15.73
CA ILE A 66 -11.52 -8.57 15.44
C ILE A 66 -11.19 -7.15 15.90
N ARG A 67 -12.18 -6.24 15.86
CA ARG A 67 -12.08 -4.87 16.39
C ARG A 67 -11.86 -4.86 17.89
N HIS A 68 -12.52 -5.74 18.62
CA HIS A 68 -12.40 -5.79 20.08
C HIS A 68 -11.10 -6.47 20.54
N VAL A 69 -10.53 -7.33 19.71
CA VAL A 69 -9.16 -7.80 19.93
C VAL A 69 -8.20 -6.61 19.91
N ARG A 70 -8.42 -5.58 19.06
CA ARG A 70 -7.60 -4.36 18.94
C ARG A 70 -7.26 -3.73 20.29
N ASP A 71 -8.32 -3.41 21.04
CA ASP A 71 -8.27 -2.69 22.31
C ASP A 71 -7.55 -3.46 23.43
N ARG A 72 -7.23 -4.76 23.22
CA ARG A 72 -6.56 -5.62 24.20
C ARG A 72 -5.06 -5.84 24.00
N LEU A 73 -4.53 -5.62 22.79
CA LEU A 73 -3.08 -5.73 22.53
C LEU A 73 -2.37 -4.36 22.50
N THR A 74 -3.09 -3.24 22.64
CA THR A 74 -2.49 -2.00 23.16
C THR A 74 -1.73 -2.36 24.43
N PRO A 75 -0.46 -1.95 24.59
CA PRO A 75 0.47 -2.66 25.45
C PRO A 75 -0.12 -2.74 26.86
N PHE A 76 -0.03 -3.93 27.46
CA PHE A 76 -0.35 -4.17 28.87
C PHE A 76 0.17 -3.05 29.77
N GLU A 77 1.26 -2.38 29.38
CA GLU A 77 1.83 -1.17 29.99
C GLU A 77 0.82 -0.01 30.06
N ASP A 78 0.17 0.39 28.97
CA ASP A 78 -0.84 1.47 28.99
C ASP A 78 -2.04 1.13 29.89
N TRP A 79 -2.44 -0.15 29.91
CA TRP A 79 -3.48 -0.64 30.81
C TRP A 79 -3.02 -0.70 32.29
N ALA A 80 -1.81 -1.19 32.54
CA ALA A 80 -1.19 -1.26 33.87
C ALA A 80 -0.99 0.14 34.46
N HIS A 81 -0.71 1.14 33.61
CA HIS A 81 -0.60 2.56 33.96
C HIS A 81 -1.95 3.32 33.98
N ARG A 82 -3.10 2.62 33.86
CA ARG A 82 -4.46 3.22 33.87
C ARG A 82 -4.77 4.18 32.72
N LYS A 83 -4.08 4.07 31.58
CA LYS A 83 -4.29 4.90 30.39
C LYS A 83 -5.12 4.21 29.29
N GLY A 84 -5.40 2.91 29.41
CA GLY A 84 -6.20 2.15 28.44
C GLY A 84 -7.73 2.27 28.60
N GLY A 85 -8.46 2.29 27.48
CA GLY A 85 -9.94 2.27 27.41
C GLY A 85 -10.56 0.89 27.12
N GLY A 86 -11.85 0.82 26.80
CA GLY A 86 -12.52 -0.38 26.24
C GLY A 86 -13.08 -1.39 27.25
N ALA A 87 -13.41 -2.60 26.76
CA ALA A 87 -14.06 -3.66 27.54
C ALA A 87 -13.28 -4.08 28.80
N GLN A 88 -11.95 -3.97 28.77
CA GLN A 88 -11.07 -4.19 29.92
C GLN A 88 -11.23 -3.12 31.01
N ALA A 89 -11.39 -1.85 30.64
CA ALA A 89 -11.65 -0.77 31.58
C ALA A 89 -13.03 -0.91 32.23
N ALA A 90 -14.03 -1.38 31.47
CA ALA A 90 -15.36 -1.70 31.99
C ALA A 90 -15.32 -2.89 32.97
N ALA A 91 -14.67 -4.00 32.61
CA ALA A 91 -14.55 -5.19 33.46
C ALA A 91 -13.83 -4.90 34.80
N ARG A 92 -12.84 -4.01 34.79
CA ARG A 92 -12.12 -3.57 36.00
C ARG A 92 -12.98 -2.81 37.00
N LYS A 93 -14.07 -2.16 36.58
CA LYS A 93 -15.00 -1.49 37.52
C LYS A 93 -15.69 -2.48 38.46
N VAL A 94 -15.73 -3.76 38.07
CA VAL A 94 -16.53 -4.80 38.75
C VAL A 94 -15.66 -5.96 39.25
N GLY A 95 -14.45 -6.15 38.71
CA GLY A 95 -13.56 -7.27 39.04
C GLY A 95 -12.12 -6.86 39.40
N ALA A 96 -11.42 -7.76 40.09
CA ALA A 96 -10.01 -7.56 40.43
C ALA A 96 -9.15 -7.56 39.15
N PRO A 97 -8.13 -6.68 39.03
CA PRO A 97 -7.32 -6.57 37.81
C PRO A 97 -6.68 -7.88 37.34
N ARG A 98 -6.33 -8.78 38.27
CA ARG A 98 -5.74 -10.09 37.95
C ARG A 98 -6.73 -11.05 37.31
N ASP A 99 -7.97 -11.07 37.77
CA ASP A 99 -9.03 -11.90 37.19
C ASP A 99 -9.44 -11.37 35.82
N VAL A 100 -9.56 -10.04 35.69
CA VAL A 100 -9.78 -9.36 34.41
C VAL A 100 -8.64 -9.65 33.43
N ALA A 101 -7.39 -9.67 33.88
CA ALA A 101 -6.27 -10.05 33.00
C ALA A 101 -6.35 -11.53 32.58
N ARG A 102 -6.59 -12.46 33.52
CA ARG A 102 -6.71 -13.90 33.24
C ARG A 102 -7.78 -14.19 32.20
N ASP A 103 -8.97 -13.62 32.36
CA ASP A 103 -10.13 -13.94 31.51
C ASP A 103 -10.02 -13.31 30.11
N LEU A 104 -9.13 -12.33 29.94
CA LEU A 104 -8.99 -11.55 28.71
C LEU A 104 -7.69 -11.81 27.95
N TRP A 105 -6.70 -12.47 28.58
CA TRP A 105 -5.44 -12.92 27.98
C TRP A 105 -5.44 -14.38 27.53
N SER A 106 -6.50 -15.13 27.80
CA SER A 106 -6.58 -16.50 27.30
C SER A 106 -6.58 -16.49 25.77
N PHE A 107 -5.74 -17.34 25.19
CA PHE A 107 -5.65 -17.55 23.75
C PHE A 107 -5.77 -19.04 23.48
N ARG A 108 -6.72 -19.44 22.63
CA ARG A 108 -6.97 -20.85 22.32
C ARG A 108 -7.45 -20.99 20.89
N TYR A 109 -6.83 -21.92 20.17
CA TYR A 109 -7.35 -22.44 18.92
C TYR A 109 -8.18 -23.70 19.20
N GLU A 110 -9.40 -23.75 18.68
CA GLU A 110 -10.30 -24.89 18.78
C GLU A 110 -10.46 -25.55 17.41
N ALA A 111 -9.85 -26.72 17.25
CA ALA A 111 -9.79 -27.42 15.97
C ALA A 111 -11.16 -27.99 15.51
N ALA A 112 -12.07 -28.28 16.44
CA ALA A 112 -13.38 -28.84 16.14
C ALA A 112 -14.30 -27.83 15.43
N THR A 113 -14.17 -26.56 15.77
CA THR A 113 -14.95 -25.44 15.23
C THR A 113 -14.15 -24.56 14.28
N ASP A 114 -12.85 -24.80 14.16
CA ASP A 114 -11.89 -23.98 13.40
C ASP A 114 -11.95 -22.49 13.82
N THR A 115 -11.97 -22.26 15.14
CA THR A 115 -12.07 -20.92 15.72
C THR A 115 -10.86 -20.58 16.58
N VAL A 116 -10.44 -19.32 16.51
CA VAL A 116 -9.50 -18.73 17.44
C VAL A 116 -10.26 -17.93 18.47
N THR A 117 -10.07 -18.26 19.74
CA THR A 117 -10.62 -17.50 20.86
C THR A 117 -9.54 -16.66 21.53
N THR A 118 -9.87 -15.40 21.85
CA THR A 118 -9.04 -14.48 22.63
C THR A 118 -9.90 -13.86 23.74
N GLY A 119 -9.89 -14.46 24.93
CA GLY A 119 -10.89 -14.19 25.98
C GLY A 119 -12.31 -14.53 25.52
N PRO A 120 -13.29 -13.59 25.55
CA PRO A 120 -14.67 -13.79 25.13
C PRO A 120 -14.87 -13.57 23.62
N PHE A 121 -13.80 -13.29 22.87
CA PHE A 121 -13.86 -13.00 21.45
C PHE A 121 -13.53 -14.24 20.64
N THR A 122 -14.28 -14.47 19.58
CA THR A 122 -14.15 -15.63 18.71
C THR A 122 -14.01 -15.20 17.28
N VAL A 123 -12.96 -15.68 16.62
CA VAL A 123 -12.69 -15.42 15.21
C VAL A 123 -12.70 -16.76 14.44
N PRO A 124 -13.64 -16.97 13.50
CA PRO A 124 -13.65 -18.14 12.65
C PRO A 124 -12.51 -18.08 11.62
N VAL A 125 -11.62 -19.07 11.62
CA VAL A 125 -10.46 -19.13 10.71
C VAL A 125 -10.92 -19.31 9.27
N SER A 126 -11.97 -20.09 9.05
CA SER A 126 -12.59 -20.30 7.74
C SER A 126 -13.12 -19.02 7.08
N ALA A 127 -13.55 -18.02 7.88
CA ALA A 127 -13.96 -16.71 7.36
C ALA A 127 -12.78 -15.73 7.23
N ALA A 128 -11.70 -15.93 7.99
CA ALA A 128 -10.57 -15.02 8.05
C ALA A 128 -9.82 -14.91 6.72
N ILE A 129 -9.57 -16.05 6.05
CA ILE A 129 -8.84 -16.07 4.77
C ILE A 129 -9.60 -15.30 3.68
N PRO A 130 -10.86 -15.63 3.32
CA PRO A 130 -11.56 -14.92 2.26
C PRO A 130 -11.75 -13.44 2.57
N ALA A 131 -12.08 -13.09 3.82
CA ALA A 131 -12.20 -11.68 4.23
C ALA A 131 -10.88 -10.93 4.07
N ALA A 132 -9.76 -11.50 4.54
CA ALA A 132 -8.45 -10.89 4.41
C ALA A 132 -8.02 -10.73 2.95
N THR A 133 -8.26 -11.74 2.10
CA THR A 133 -7.98 -11.67 0.67
C THR A 133 -8.75 -10.52 0.02
N GLU A 134 -10.05 -10.41 0.31
CA GLU A 134 -10.88 -9.33 -0.23
C GLU A 134 -10.35 -7.95 0.18
N LEU A 135 -10.04 -7.75 1.47
CA LEU A 135 -9.51 -6.47 1.96
C LEU A 135 -8.13 -6.15 1.37
N CYS A 136 -7.24 -7.15 1.23
CA CYS A 136 -5.95 -6.97 0.55
C CYS A 136 -6.12 -6.51 -0.90
N VAL A 137 -7.05 -7.12 -1.64
CA VAL A 137 -7.35 -6.72 -3.03
C VAL A 137 -7.88 -5.28 -3.08
N ALA A 138 -8.75 -4.90 -2.14
CA ALA A 138 -9.29 -3.55 -2.06
C ALA A 138 -8.20 -2.51 -1.78
N ILE A 139 -7.30 -2.78 -0.80
CA ILE A 139 -6.15 -1.93 -0.49
C ILE A 139 -5.25 -1.78 -1.73
N HIS A 140 -4.91 -2.88 -2.40
CA HIS A 140 -4.06 -2.83 -3.59
C HIS A 140 -4.72 -2.04 -4.73
N THR A 141 -6.02 -2.21 -4.93
CA THR A 141 -6.79 -1.48 -5.95
C THR A 141 -6.81 0.01 -5.66
N ALA A 142 -6.98 0.40 -4.39
CA ALA A 142 -6.93 1.80 -3.97
C ALA A 142 -5.54 2.42 -4.20
N ALA A 143 -4.47 1.73 -3.79
CA ALA A 143 -3.10 2.17 -4.03
C ALA A 143 -2.80 2.34 -5.53
N ARG A 144 -3.24 1.38 -6.35
CA ARG A 144 -3.10 1.47 -7.81
C ARG A 144 -3.85 2.67 -8.39
N ALA A 145 -4.99 3.06 -7.84
CA ALA A 145 -5.70 4.26 -8.29
C ALA A 145 -4.89 5.53 -8.00
N VAL A 146 -4.16 5.59 -6.88
CA VAL A 146 -3.21 6.67 -6.57
C VAL A 146 -2.07 6.69 -7.57
N ASP A 147 -1.51 5.53 -7.91
CA ASP A 147 -0.44 5.43 -8.90
C ASP A 147 -0.90 5.96 -10.27
N VAL A 148 -2.10 5.56 -10.73
CA VAL A 148 -2.70 6.04 -11.99
C VAL A 148 -2.90 7.55 -11.98
N LYS A 149 -3.41 8.12 -10.89
CA LYS A 149 -3.57 9.57 -10.76
C LYS A 149 -2.22 10.29 -10.82
N SER A 150 -1.25 9.82 -10.04
CA SER A 150 0.10 10.39 -9.98
C SER A 150 0.80 10.32 -11.34
N ALA A 151 0.64 9.20 -12.06
CA ALA A 151 1.14 9.01 -13.41
C ALA A 151 0.55 10.03 -14.39
N ALA A 152 -0.77 10.23 -14.35
CA ALA A 152 -1.45 11.20 -15.21
C ALA A 152 -1.00 12.65 -14.93
N GLU A 153 -0.73 12.99 -13.66
CA GLU A 153 -0.18 14.28 -13.26
C GLU A 153 1.25 14.47 -13.78
N VAL A 154 2.13 13.47 -13.63
CA VAL A 154 3.50 13.50 -14.17
C VAL A 154 3.49 13.62 -15.69
N LEU A 155 2.66 12.83 -16.38
CA LEU A 155 2.50 12.90 -17.83
C LEU A 155 2.08 14.30 -18.29
N SER A 156 1.02 14.84 -17.69
CA SER A 156 0.49 16.17 -18.02
C SER A 156 1.51 17.27 -17.79
N ARG A 157 2.27 17.18 -16.68
CA ARG A 157 3.31 18.16 -16.32
C ARG A 157 4.52 18.07 -17.25
N THR A 158 4.94 16.86 -17.61
CA THR A 158 6.01 16.58 -18.58
C THR A 158 5.68 17.20 -19.93
N ILE A 159 4.49 16.92 -20.48
CA ILE A 159 4.04 17.48 -21.76
C ILE A 159 3.99 19.01 -21.70
N ARG A 160 3.44 19.58 -20.63
CA ARG A 160 3.37 21.04 -20.46
C ARG A 160 4.76 21.68 -20.40
N ALA A 161 5.71 21.06 -19.70
CA ALA A 161 7.07 21.59 -19.57
C ALA A 161 7.79 21.59 -20.92
N ILE A 162 7.72 20.49 -21.65
CA ILE A 162 8.35 20.34 -22.98
C ILE A 162 7.72 21.31 -23.98
N THR A 163 6.40 21.34 -24.08
CA THR A 163 5.68 22.24 -25.00
C THR A 163 5.86 23.72 -24.63
N GLY A 164 5.88 24.05 -23.34
CA GLY A 164 6.16 25.41 -22.84
C GLY A 164 7.57 25.90 -23.18
N ALA A 165 8.54 24.99 -23.34
CA ALA A 165 9.89 25.30 -23.83
C ALA A 165 9.98 25.40 -25.36
N GLY A 166 8.84 25.38 -26.07
CA GLY A 166 8.75 25.44 -27.52
C GLY A 166 9.28 24.17 -28.21
N ILE A 167 9.26 23.03 -27.52
CA ILE A 167 9.70 21.74 -28.06
C ILE A 167 8.45 20.97 -28.53
N PRO A 168 8.36 20.58 -29.82
CA PRO A 168 7.21 19.84 -30.32
C PRO A 168 7.08 18.46 -29.66
N CYS A 169 5.87 18.11 -29.23
CA CYS A 169 5.53 16.88 -28.49
C CYS A 169 4.22 16.27 -29.03
N ASP A 170 4.15 16.12 -30.35
CA ASP A 170 2.91 15.78 -31.08
C ASP A 170 2.64 14.25 -31.12
N GLY A 171 2.79 13.60 -29.97
CA GLY A 171 2.64 12.16 -29.84
C GLY A 171 3.74 11.36 -30.57
N PRO A 172 3.46 10.17 -31.12
CA PRO A 172 4.49 9.25 -31.61
C PRO A 172 5.26 9.76 -32.84
N LYS A 173 4.79 10.84 -33.48
CA LYS A 173 5.41 11.43 -34.68
C LYS A 173 6.27 12.66 -34.35
N GLY A 174 6.22 13.16 -33.12
CA GLY A 174 7.02 14.31 -32.69
C GLY A 174 8.49 13.94 -32.46
N PRO A 175 9.39 14.94 -32.41
CA PRO A 175 10.79 14.73 -32.08
C PRO A 175 10.97 14.20 -30.66
N VAL A 176 10.15 14.67 -29.72
CA VAL A 176 10.11 14.16 -28.35
C VAL A 176 8.80 13.42 -28.13
N VAL A 177 8.90 12.18 -27.68
CA VAL A 177 7.75 11.34 -27.35
C VAL A 177 7.67 11.19 -25.84
N VAL A 178 6.51 11.52 -25.30
CA VAL A 178 6.16 11.27 -23.89
C VAL A 178 5.07 10.21 -23.87
N SER A 179 5.34 9.08 -23.24
CA SER A 179 4.39 7.96 -23.20
C SER A 179 4.24 7.42 -21.79
N PRO A 180 3.01 7.11 -21.34
CA PRO A 180 2.82 6.17 -20.25
C PRO A 180 3.22 4.75 -20.70
N ASP A 181 3.75 3.93 -19.79
CA ASP A 181 3.93 2.47 -19.95
C ASP A 181 2.86 1.73 -19.13
N ASP A 182 2.74 0.42 -19.33
CA ASP A 182 1.74 -0.43 -18.66
C ASP A 182 1.92 -0.48 -17.13
N ASP A 183 3.12 -0.13 -16.63
CA ASP A 183 3.46 -0.06 -15.21
C ASP A 183 3.08 1.28 -14.56
N THR A 184 2.25 2.09 -15.22
CA THR A 184 1.83 3.45 -14.80
C THR A 184 2.96 4.46 -14.70
N ARG A 185 4.13 4.19 -15.26
CA ARG A 185 5.22 5.17 -15.29
C ARG A 185 5.23 5.97 -16.58
N THR A 186 5.75 7.20 -16.49
CA THR A 186 5.90 8.09 -17.65
C THR A 186 7.32 8.03 -18.17
N TYR A 187 7.47 7.89 -19.48
CA TYR A 187 8.76 7.85 -20.15
C TYR A 187 8.90 8.97 -21.19
N VAL A 188 10.15 9.41 -21.37
CA VAL A 188 10.55 10.36 -22.42
C VAL A 188 11.64 9.73 -23.27
N PHE A 189 11.50 9.82 -24.59
CA PHE A 189 12.52 9.41 -25.55
C PHE A 189 12.45 10.25 -26.83
N PHE A 190 13.49 10.15 -27.65
CA PHE A 190 13.58 10.83 -28.93
C PHE A 190 13.19 9.94 -30.09
N ASN A 191 12.36 10.47 -30.99
CA ASN A 191 12.16 9.87 -32.29
C ASN A 191 13.32 10.24 -33.22
N LEU A 192 14.38 9.43 -33.19
CA LEU A 192 15.63 9.68 -33.93
C LEU A 192 15.45 9.84 -35.44
N SER A 193 14.34 9.33 -36.01
CA SER A 193 14.03 9.49 -37.43
C SER A 193 13.62 10.91 -37.82
N THR A 194 13.25 11.73 -36.83
CA THR A 194 12.75 13.10 -37.03
C THR A 194 13.75 14.19 -36.60
N ILE A 195 14.85 13.79 -35.94
CA ILE A 195 15.85 14.71 -35.38
C ILE A 195 17.22 14.45 -36.04
N PRO A 196 17.78 15.44 -36.75
CA PRO A 196 19.14 15.37 -37.28
C PRO A 196 20.15 15.11 -36.15
N GLU A 197 21.16 14.26 -36.40
CA GLU A 197 22.12 13.83 -35.37
C GLU A 197 22.81 15.02 -34.67
N ILE A 198 23.14 16.06 -35.42
CA ILE A 198 23.77 17.29 -34.93
C ILE A 198 22.90 18.10 -33.96
N GLU A 199 21.57 17.96 -34.02
CA GLU A 199 20.61 18.70 -33.19
C GLU A 199 20.23 17.96 -31.91
N ARG A 200 20.53 16.65 -31.81
CA ARG A 200 20.09 15.79 -30.71
C ARG A 200 20.62 16.23 -29.36
N ALA A 201 21.90 16.63 -29.29
CA ALA A 201 22.53 17.02 -28.03
C ALA A 201 21.93 18.32 -27.47
N GLU A 202 21.68 19.31 -28.33
CA GLU A 202 21.03 20.56 -27.95
C GLU A 202 19.58 20.32 -27.51
N LEU A 203 18.83 19.50 -28.27
CA LEU A 203 17.47 19.12 -27.91
C LEU A 203 17.42 18.41 -26.56
N ALA A 204 18.33 17.48 -26.29
CA ALA A 204 18.44 16.78 -25.00
C ALA A 204 18.68 17.75 -23.84
N ALA A 205 19.60 18.70 -23.99
CA ALA A 205 19.86 19.72 -22.98
C ALA A 205 18.62 20.60 -22.73
N ARG A 206 17.90 21.00 -23.79
CA ARG A 206 16.66 21.79 -23.68
C ARG A 206 15.54 21.02 -22.97
N VAL A 207 15.37 19.73 -23.27
CA VAL A 207 14.38 18.87 -22.60
C VAL A 207 14.73 18.72 -21.12
N LEU A 208 15.98 18.43 -20.78
CA LEU A 208 16.42 18.32 -19.39
C LEU A 208 16.19 19.62 -18.61
N ALA A 209 16.54 20.76 -19.19
CA ALA A 209 16.31 22.07 -18.57
C ALA A 209 14.82 22.35 -18.36
N ALA A 210 13.97 22.02 -19.35
CA ALA A 210 12.52 22.20 -19.24
C ALA A 210 11.91 21.34 -18.12
N LEU A 211 12.33 20.08 -18.02
CA LEU A 211 11.86 19.16 -16.98
C LEU A 211 12.37 19.59 -15.59
N ALA A 212 13.64 19.96 -15.47
CA ALA A 212 14.21 20.46 -14.22
C ALA A 212 13.48 21.73 -13.74
N GLY A 213 13.19 22.67 -14.65
CA GLY A 213 12.38 23.86 -14.35
C GLY A 213 10.95 23.54 -13.89
N ALA A 214 10.42 22.38 -14.28
CA ALA A 214 9.15 21.86 -13.80
C ALA A 214 9.27 21.01 -12.52
N GLY A 215 10.46 20.86 -11.92
CA GLY A 215 10.68 19.99 -10.75
C GLY A 215 10.61 18.50 -11.07
N LEU A 216 10.92 18.12 -12.32
CA LEU A 216 10.97 16.74 -12.79
C LEU A 216 12.41 16.36 -13.14
N GLN A 217 12.73 15.08 -13.04
CA GLN A 217 14.03 14.52 -13.40
C GLN A 217 13.87 13.26 -14.26
N LEU A 218 14.86 13.01 -15.11
CA LEU A 218 14.95 11.81 -15.94
C LEU A 218 15.89 10.79 -15.30
N ARG A 219 15.50 9.51 -15.33
CA ARG A 219 16.28 8.40 -14.80
C ARG A 219 16.38 7.26 -15.83
N PRO A 220 17.57 6.66 -16.03
CA PRO A 220 17.71 5.47 -16.88
C PRO A 220 16.87 4.30 -16.35
N ARG A 221 16.35 3.46 -17.26
CA ARG A 221 15.57 2.26 -16.92
C ARG A 221 16.43 1.15 -16.30
N GLY A 222 17.75 1.17 -16.51
CA GLY A 222 18.68 0.11 -16.10
C GLY A 222 19.92 0.62 -15.35
N PHE A 223 20.58 -0.31 -14.65
CA PHE A 223 21.90 -0.11 -14.04
C PHE A 223 22.99 -0.50 -15.06
N PRO A 224 24.16 0.17 -15.10
CA PRO A 224 24.60 1.25 -14.23
C PRO A 224 24.11 2.64 -14.65
N GLN A 225 23.74 3.46 -13.66
CA GLN A 225 23.37 4.88 -13.78
C GLN A 225 24.54 5.80 -14.20
N ALA A 226 25.64 5.23 -14.72
CA ALA A 226 26.91 5.93 -14.90
C ALA A 226 26.92 6.91 -16.09
N ARG A 227 25.92 6.83 -16.99
CA ARG A 227 25.78 7.75 -18.12
C ARG A 227 24.79 8.87 -17.80
N ASP A 228 25.11 10.07 -18.25
CA ASP A 228 24.27 11.25 -18.12
C ASP A 228 22.93 11.02 -18.84
N ALA A 229 21.82 11.46 -18.25
CA ALA A 229 20.50 11.40 -18.87
C ALA A 229 20.49 12.05 -20.27
N GLN A 230 21.34 13.06 -20.48
CA GLN A 230 21.52 13.68 -21.79
C GLN A 230 22.04 12.68 -22.84
N GLU A 231 23.05 11.89 -22.50
CA GLU A 231 23.65 10.90 -23.41
C GLU A 231 22.64 9.82 -23.80
N HIS A 232 21.84 9.36 -22.85
CA HIS A 232 20.77 8.38 -23.10
C HIS A 232 19.69 8.91 -24.04
N LEU A 233 19.24 10.16 -23.88
CA LEU A 233 18.28 10.76 -24.81
C LEU A 233 18.83 10.90 -26.22
N VAL A 234 20.10 11.29 -26.37
CA VAL A 234 20.76 11.48 -27.67
C VAL A 234 20.76 10.20 -28.49
N VAL A 235 20.90 9.04 -27.85
CA VAL A 235 20.85 7.71 -28.49
C VAL A 235 19.43 7.13 -28.57
N GLY A 236 18.41 7.89 -28.17
CA GLY A 236 17.00 7.52 -28.28
C GLY A 236 16.49 6.55 -27.20
N GLU A 237 17.20 6.40 -26.08
CA GLU A 237 16.74 5.54 -24.99
C GLU A 237 15.54 6.15 -24.25
N ALA A 238 14.65 5.28 -23.77
CA ALA A 238 13.52 5.66 -22.94
C ALA A 238 13.93 5.87 -21.49
N LEU A 239 13.76 7.11 -21.01
CA LEU A 239 14.07 7.51 -19.66
C LEU A 239 12.80 7.70 -18.84
N LEU A 240 12.83 7.19 -17.62
CA LEU A 240 11.76 7.34 -16.64
C LEU A 240 11.71 8.78 -16.13
N VAL A 241 10.52 9.38 -16.16
CA VAL A 241 10.27 10.67 -15.52
C VAL A 241 9.86 10.45 -14.07
N GLY A 242 10.49 11.18 -13.15
CA GLY A 242 10.10 11.23 -11.75
C GLY A 242 10.13 12.66 -11.20
N TRP A 243 9.56 12.84 -10.02
CA TRP A 243 9.72 14.08 -9.24
C TRP A 243 11.20 14.26 -8.85
N ALA A 244 11.71 15.49 -8.95
CA ALA A 244 13.07 15.86 -8.56
C ALA A 244 13.32 15.65 -7.08
#